data_AF-A0A3B0W3V2-F1
#
_entry.id   AF-A0A3B0W3V2-F1
#
_cell.length_a   1.000
_cell.length_b   1.000
_cell.length_c   1.000
_cell.angle_alpha   90.00
_cell.angle_beta   90.00
_cell.angle_gamma   90.00
#
_symmetry.space_group_name_H-M   'P 1'
#
loop_
_entity.id
_entity.type
_entity.pdbx_description
1 polymer ?
#
loop_
_entity_poly.entity_id
_entity_poly.type
_entity_poly.pdbx_seq_one_letter_code
_entity_poly.pdbx_strand_id
1 'polypeptide(L)' 'MKFVIDMNLSPSWIEYFTQQGWEAEHWSTIGTANALDEEIMR' A
#
# COMPACT_ATOMS: atom_id res chain seq x y z
N MET A 1 3.49 6.00 10.98
CA MET A 1 3.02 6.50 9.67
C MET A 1 2.54 5.28 8.88
N LYS A 2 1.40 5.37 8.19
CA LYS A 2 0.86 4.27 7.39
C LYS A 2 0.91 4.63 5.91
N PHE A 3 1.43 3.71 5.10
CA PHE A 3 1.60 3.91 3.66
C PHE A 3 0.73 2.94 2.87
N VAL A 4 0.30 3.37 1.70
CA VAL A 4 -0.23 2.50 0.66
C VAL A 4 0.86 2.35 -0.40
N ILE A 5 1.18 1.11 -0.74
CA ILE A 5 2.08 0.78 -1.84
C ILE A 5 1.24 0.69 -3.11
N ASP A 6 1.58 1.55 -4.09
CA ASP A 6 0.90 1.60 -5.39
C ASP A 6 0.89 0.24 -6.09
N MET A 7 -0.16 -0.01 -6.87
CA MET A 7 -0.38 -1.24 -7.63
C MET A 7 0.79 -1.61 -8.56
N ASN A 8 1.54 -0.63 -9.05
CA ASN A 8 2.67 -0.84 -9.96
C ASN A 8 3.99 -1.15 -9.23
N LEU A 9 4.00 -1.13 -7.90
CA LEU A 9 5.18 -1.42 -7.09
C LEU A 9 5.10 -2.83 -6.51
N SER A 10 6.26 -3.47 -6.36
CA SER A 10 6.32 -4.81 -5.78
C SER A 10 5.82 -4.82 -4.32
N PRO A 11 5.00 -5.81 -3.91
CA PRO A 11 4.63 -6.00 -2.50
C PRO A 11 5.81 -6.17 -1.54
N SER A 12 7.02 -6.48 -2.04
CA SER A 12 8.25 -6.55 -1.24
C SER A 12 8.59 -5.25 -0.52
N TRP A 13 8.08 -4.11 -0.99
CA TRP A 13 8.24 -2.83 -0.29
C TRP A 13 7.57 -2.79 1.08
N ILE A 14 6.50 -3.59 1.30
CA ILE A 14 5.86 -3.70 2.62
C ILE A 14 6.88 -4.14 3.67
N GLU A 15 7.67 -5.16 3.36
CA GLU A 15 8.67 -5.69 4.28
C GLU A 15 9.75 -4.64 4.59
N TYR A 16 10.23 -3.93 3.56
CA TYR A 16 11.20 -2.86 3.73
C TYR A 16 10.70 -1.78 4.69
N PHE A 17 9.47 -1.29 4.51
CA PHE A 17 8.90 -0.27 5.40
C PHE A 17 8.64 -0.79 6.81
N THR A 18 8.19 -2.04 6.93
CA THR A 18 7.95 -2.69 8.23
C THR A 18 9.25 -2.79 9.04
N GLN A 19 10.37 -3.12 8.39
CA GLN A 19 11.70 -3.16 9.02
C GLN A 19 12.16 -1.78 9.52
N GLN A 20 11.66 -0.68 8.93
CA GLN A 20 11.92 0.69 9.39
C GLN A 20 10.89 1.17 10.44
N GLY A 21 9.97 0.29 10.88
CA GLY A 21 8.94 0.61 11.86
C GLY A 21 7.74 1.37 11.29
N TRP A 22 7.53 1.31 9.97
CA TRP A 22 6.36 1.91 9.31
C TRP A 22 5.39 0.84 8.84
N GLU A 23 4.10 1.13 8.97
CA GLU A 23 3.05 0.24 8.49
C GLU A 23 2.81 0.50 7.01
N ALA A 24 2.68 -0.56 6.21
CA ALA A 24 2.40 -0.45 4.79
C ALA A 24 1.47 -1.57 4.32
N GLU A 25 0.53 -1.23 3.44
CA GLU A 25 -0.36 -2.19 2.77
C GLU A 25 -0.29 -2.01 1.25
N HIS A 26 -0.42 -3.08 0.48
CA HIS A 26 -0.39 -3.00 -0.97
C HIS A 26 -1.79 -2.69 -1.50
N TRP A 27 -1.91 -1.78 -2.47
CA TRP A 27 -3.21 -1.38 -3.01
C TRP A 27 -4.08 -2.58 -3.39
N SER A 28 -3.51 -3.60 -4.01
CA SER A 28 -4.26 -4.79 -4.46
C SER A 28 -4.93 -5.58 -3.34
N THR A 29 -4.56 -5.37 -2.08
CA THR A 29 -5.15 -6.04 -0.92
C THR A 29 -6.29 -5.24 -0.30
N ILE A 30 -6.40 -3.96 -0.62
CA ILE A 30 -7.35 -3.02 -0.01
C ILE A 30 -8.34 -2.42 -1.01
N GLY A 31 -8.15 -2.61 -2.32
CA GLY A 31 -9.14 -2.25 -3.32
C GLY A 31 -8.85 -2.78 -4.73
N THR A 32 -9.75 -2.46 -5.65
CA THR A 32 -9.61 -2.87 -7.06
C THR A 32 -8.53 -2.07 -7.77
N ALA A 33 -8.02 -2.61 -8.88
CA ALA A 33 -6.97 -1.97 -9.68
C ALA A 33 -7.37 -0.61 -10.28
N ASN A 34 -8.66 -0.28 -10.29
CA ASN A 34 -9.22 0.97 -10.81
C ASN A 34 -9.96 1.78 -9.75
N ALA A 35 -9.80 1.45 -8.46
CA ALA A 35 -10.35 2.27 -7.38
C ALA A 35 -9.79 3.70 -7.48
N LEU A 36 -10.57 4.70 -7.05
CA LEU A 36 -10.04 6.06 -6.90
C LEU A 36 -9.14 6.14 -5.66
N ASP A 37 -8.17 7.06 -5.68
CA ASP A 37 -7.31 7.32 -4.52
C ASP A 37 -8.14 7.59 -3.25
N GLU A 38 -9.26 8.30 -3.39
CA GLU A 38 -10.19 8.60 -2.29
C GLU A 38 -10.88 7.35 -1.70
N GLU A 39 -11.03 6.28 -2.48
CA GLU A 39 -11.57 5.01 -2.00
C GLU A 39 -10.52 4.24 -1.19
N ILE A 40 -9.25 4.36 -1.58
CA ILE A 40 -8.12 3.64 -0.98
C ILE A 40 -7.55 4.33 0.25
N MET A 41 -7.51 5.66 0.24
CA MET A 41 -6.84 6.48 1.27
C MET A 41 -7.79 6.93 2.39
N ARG A 42 -8.99 6.35 2.46
CA ARG A 42 -9.99 6.66 3.49
C ARG A 42 -9.65 6.11 4.87
#